data_AF-A0A970LIP9-F1
#
_entry.id   AF-A0A970LIP9-F1
#
_cell.length_a   1.000
_cell.length_b   1.000
_cell.length_c   1.000
_cell.angle_alpha   90.00
_cell.angle_beta   90.00
_cell.angle_gamma   90.00
#
_symmetry.space_group_name_H-M   'P 1'
#
loop_
_entity.id
_entity.type
_entity.pdbx_description
1 polymer ?
#
loop_
_entity_poly.entity_id
_entity_poly.type
_entity_poly.pdbx_seq_one_letter_code
_entity_poly.pdbx_strand_id
1 'polypeptide(L)'
;MRKRSTIVSFVLFVVISLILFFVGEKKAAFVAGGFSSFLLVALLGFYLIDFRNKRKLDPDYKVLKKEHLLEAYDKLVKEYENEKLKAVCLVYLKLAREYDFETIKSFSKLLLKDYKIDPVGYDDGYVVLFANIHELLLPEMIKQLRIKLQQLNLEIEFKYGFSYYTSGKNYQIMLEEAKTVLK
;
A
#
# COMPACT_ATOMS: atom_id res chain seq x y z
N MET A 1 1.25 3.39 -16.29
CA MET A 1 1.33 4.07 -17.61
C MET A 1 2.37 5.18 -17.65
N ARG A 2 2.47 6.10 -16.67
CA ARG A 2 3.42 7.24 -16.70
C ARG A 2 4.91 6.84 -16.86
N LYS A 3 5.43 5.94 -16.01
CA LYS A 3 6.86 5.54 -16.02
C LYS A 3 7.33 4.93 -17.36
N ARG A 4 6.54 4.04 -17.96
CA ARG A 4 6.87 3.43 -19.27
C ARG A 4 6.89 4.48 -20.38
N SER A 5 5.93 5.40 -20.39
CA SER A 5 5.89 6.52 -21.34
C SER A 5 7.13 7.42 -21.20
N THR A 6 7.53 7.74 -19.96
CA THR A 6 8.73 8.56 -19.69
C THR A 6 10.01 7.88 -20.16
N ILE A 7 10.14 6.56 -19.99
CA ILE A 7 11.30 5.79 -20.49
C ILE A 7 11.36 5.83 -22.01
N VAL A 8 10.23 5.62 -22.70
CA VAL A 8 10.17 5.67 -24.18
C VAL A 8 10.56 7.06 -24.68
N SER A 9 10.01 8.12 -24.08
CA SER A 9 10.39 9.50 -24.43
C SER A 9 11.88 9.78 -24.17
N PHE A 10 12.43 9.29 -23.06
CA PHE A 10 13.85 9.45 -22.77
C PHE A 10 14.72 8.82 -23.86
N VAL A 11 14.48 7.56 -24.22
CA VAL A 11 15.22 6.85 -25.27
C VAL A 11 15.08 7.58 -26.61
N LEU A 12 13.88 8.03 -26.95
CA LEU A 12 13.63 8.78 -28.18
C LEU A 12 14.48 10.08 -28.24
N PHE A 13 14.49 10.88 -27.18
CA PHE A 13 15.26 12.12 -27.15
C PHE A 13 16.78 11.90 -27.14
N VAL A 14 17.27 10.80 -26.53
CA VAL A 14 18.68 10.40 -26.64
C VAL A 14 19.04 10.06 -28.09
N VAL A 15 18.22 9.26 -28.76
CA VAL A 15 18.46 8.87 -30.16
C VAL A 15 18.40 10.09 -31.08
N ILE A 16 17.41 10.97 -30.91
CA ILE A 16 17.30 12.23 -31.67
C ILE A 16 18.52 13.13 -31.43
N SER A 17 18.97 13.28 -30.18
CA SER A 17 20.15 14.08 -29.85
C SER A 17 21.41 13.55 -30.53
N LEU A 18 21.60 12.22 -30.55
CA LEU A 18 22.71 11.56 -31.26
C LEU A 18 22.64 11.80 -32.78
N ILE A 19 21.47 11.59 -33.40
CA ILE A 19 21.29 11.82 -34.85
C ILE A 19 21.61 13.27 -35.19
N LEU A 20 21.05 14.24 -34.45
CA LEU A 20 21.29 15.67 -34.68
C LEU A 20 22.77 16.05 -34.49
N PHE A 21 23.45 15.40 -33.55
CA PHE A 21 24.87 15.61 -33.33
C PHE A 21 25.71 15.13 -34.53
N PHE A 22 25.42 13.94 -35.07
CA PHE A 22 26.11 13.39 -36.23
C PHE A 22 25.81 14.13 -37.54
N VAL A 23 24.61 14.72 -37.68
CA VAL A 23 24.22 15.53 -38.85
C VAL A 23 24.79 16.96 -38.78
N GLY A 24 25.43 17.35 -37.67
CA GLY A 24 26.10 18.64 -37.51
C GLY A 24 25.22 19.75 -36.91
N GLU A 25 23.96 19.47 -36.59
CA GLU A 25 22.99 20.38 -35.98
C GLU A 25 23.21 20.52 -34.46
N LYS A 26 24.38 21.03 -34.06
CA LYS A 26 24.86 21.04 -32.67
C LYS A 26 23.91 21.75 -31.68
N LYS A 27 23.25 22.85 -32.11
CA LYS A 27 22.29 23.58 -31.26
C LYS A 27 21.05 22.74 -30.98
N ALA A 28 20.48 22.10 -31.99
CA ALA A 28 19.31 21.24 -31.85
C ALA A 28 19.65 19.97 -31.05
N ALA A 29 20.84 19.39 -31.28
CA ALA A 29 21.35 18.26 -30.51
C ALA A 29 21.47 18.58 -29.01
N PHE A 30 21.95 19.79 -28.68
CA PHE A 30 22.06 20.26 -27.29
C PHE A 30 20.69 20.43 -26.64
N VAL A 31 19.70 21.01 -27.34
CA VAL A 31 18.33 21.14 -26.83
C VAL A 31 17.71 19.77 -26.58
N ALA A 32 17.79 18.85 -27.55
CA ALA A 32 17.29 17.48 -27.41
C ALA A 32 18.00 16.73 -26.25
N GLY A 33 19.32 16.92 -26.12
CA GLY A 33 20.12 16.40 -25.01
C GLY A 33 19.64 16.94 -23.66
N GLY A 34 19.38 18.25 -23.56
CA GLY A 34 18.81 18.87 -22.36
C GLY A 34 17.47 18.26 -21.95
N PHE A 35 16.56 18.00 -22.91
CA PHE A 35 15.31 17.30 -22.65
C PHE A 35 15.53 15.86 -22.16
N SER A 36 16.48 15.13 -22.74
CA SER A 36 16.82 13.78 -22.26
C SER A 36 17.34 13.80 -20.81
N SER A 37 18.20 14.76 -20.46
CA SER A 37 18.71 14.94 -19.09
C SER A 37 17.58 15.24 -18.09
N PHE A 38 16.63 16.10 -18.45
CA PHE A 38 15.45 16.36 -17.61
C PHE A 38 14.61 15.09 -17.38
N LEU A 39 14.37 14.31 -18.43
CA LEU A 39 13.66 13.04 -18.33
C LEU A 39 14.40 12.02 -17.47
N LEU A 40 15.74 11.99 -17.52
CA LEU A 40 16.55 11.13 -16.66
C LEU A 40 16.37 11.48 -15.17
N VAL A 41 16.39 12.78 -14.82
CA VAL A 41 16.13 13.24 -13.45
C VAL A 41 14.73 12.81 -12.99
N ALA A 42 13.72 12.94 -13.86
CA ALA A 42 12.36 12.48 -13.54
C ALA A 42 12.30 10.96 -13.32
N LEU A 43 13.02 10.16 -14.12
CA LEU A 43 13.11 8.71 -13.96
C LEU A 43 13.80 8.31 -12.64
N LEU A 44 14.89 8.99 -12.28
CA LEU A 44 15.56 8.82 -11.00
C LEU A 44 14.62 9.17 -9.83
N GLY A 45 13.87 10.27 -9.95
CA GLY A 45 12.84 10.66 -8.98
C GLY A 45 11.76 9.59 -8.80
N PHE A 46 11.21 9.05 -9.90
CA PHE A 46 10.27 7.93 -9.82
C PHE A 46 10.88 6.69 -9.19
N TYR A 47 12.13 6.38 -9.50
CA TYR A 47 12.83 5.24 -8.91
C TYR A 47 13.02 5.39 -7.40
N LEU A 48 13.43 6.58 -6.93
CA LEU A 48 13.56 6.88 -5.50
C LEU A 48 12.23 6.77 -4.76
N ILE A 49 11.14 7.27 -5.36
CA ILE A 49 9.80 7.16 -4.77
C ILE A 49 9.36 5.70 -4.69
N ASP A 50 9.51 4.94 -5.78
CA ASP A 50 9.19 3.50 -5.80
C ASP A 50 10.02 2.73 -4.77
N PHE A 51 11.31 3.04 -4.65
CA PHE A 51 12.22 2.41 -3.71
C PHE A 51 11.83 2.71 -2.26
N ARG A 52 11.51 3.97 -1.96
CA ARG A 52 11.03 4.37 -0.63
C ARG A 52 9.71 3.67 -0.29
N ASN A 53 8.78 3.57 -1.23
CA ASN A 53 7.52 2.86 -1.03
C ASN A 53 7.73 1.36 -0.78
N LYS A 54 8.63 0.72 -1.54
CA LYS A 54 8.98 -0.70 -1.32
C LYS A 54 9.61 -0.96 0.05
N ARG A 55 10.42 -0.02 0.58
CA ARG A 55 11.00 -0.16 1.93
C ARG A 55 9.96 -0.20 3.05
N LYS A 56 8.82 0.45 2.83
CA LYS A 56 7.71 0.46 3.79
C LYS A 56 6.96 -0.86 3.88
N LEU A 57 7.08 -1.68 2.82
CA LEU A 57 6.37 -2.94 2.72
C LEU A 57 7.18 -4.08 3.31
N ASP A 58 6.47 -4.98 3.96
CA ASP A 58 6.99 -6.26 4.38
C ASP A 58 7.37 -7.09 3.13
N PRO A 59 8.57 -7.70 3.09
CA PRO A 59 9.02 -8.45 1.92
C PRO A 59 8.17 -9.69 1.65
N ASP A 60 7.61 -10.32 2.68
CA ASP A 60 6.89 -11.58 2.57
C ASP A 60 5.41 -11.32 2.32
N TYR A 61 4.84 -10.39 3.09
CA TYR A 61 3.40 -10.10 3.01
C TYR A 61 3.07 -8.97 2.04
N LYS A 62 4.03 -8.19 1.53
CA LYS A 62 3.80 -7.08 0.58
C LYS A 62 2.80 -6.00 1.05
N VAL A 63 2.49 -5.94 2.34
CA VAL A 63 1.69 -4.91 3.03
C VAL A 63 2.61 -4.06 3.92
N LEU A 64 2.11 -3.04 4.61
CA LEU A 64 2.96 -2.23 5.50
C LEU A 64 3.65 -3.08 6.58
N LYS A 65 4.91 -2.77 6.86
CA LYS A 65 5.60 -3.27 8.06
C LYS A 65 4.95 -2.70 9.32
N LYS A 66 5.08 -3.42 10.44
CA LYS A 66 4.63 -2.98 11.77
C LYS A 66 4.99 -1.52 12.08
N GLU A 67 6.23 -1.12 11.85
CA GLU A 67 6.70 0.26 12.10
C GLU A 67 5.84 1.32 11.37
N HIS A 68 5.56 1.10 10.08
CA HIS A 68 4.75 2.03 9.30
C HIS A 68 3.25 1.92 9.56
N LEU A 69 2.80 0.78 10.08
CA LEU A 69 1.45 0.61 10.56
C LEU A 69 1.23 1.42 11.86
N LEU A 70 2.21 1.45 12.76
CA LEU A 70 2.21 2.30 13.96
C LEU A 70 2.16 3.78 13.59
N GLU A 71 2.98 4.22 12.62
CA GLU A 71 2.93 5.61 12.11
C GLU A 71 1.54 5.97 11.55
N ALA A 72 0.91 5.03 10.83
CA ALA A 72 -0.41 5.23 10.27
C ALA A 72 -1.49 5.29 11.37
N TYR A 73 -1.38 4.42 12.38
CA TYR A 73 -2.24 4.45 13.57
C TYR A 73 -2.16 5.81 14.28
N ASP A 74 -0.97 6.28 14.61
CA ASP A 74 -0.77 7.54 15.33
C ASP A 74 -1.36 8.72 14.55
N LYS A 75 -1.29 8.67 13.22
CA LYS A 75 -1.90 9.68 12.36
C LYS A 75 -3.44 9.65 12.48
N LEU A 76 -4.05 8.47 12.41
CA LEU A 76 -5.51 8.32 12.52
C LEU A 76 -6.01 8.73 13.90
N VAL A 77 -5.30 8.36 14.97
CA VAL A 77 -5.64 8.78 16.34
C VAL A 77 -5.58 10.30 16.46
N LYS A 78 -4.53 10.94 15.97
CA LYS A 78 -4.45 12.41 15.94
C LYS A 78 -5.61 13.03 15.15
N GLU A 79 -5.98 12.46 14.01
CA GLU A 79 -7.11 12.97 13.24
C GLU A 79 -8.45 12.80 13.98
N TYR A 80 -8.63 11.72 14.72
CA TYR A 80 -9.78 11.50 15.61
C TYR A 80 -9.82 12.50 16.77
N GLU A 81 -8.69 12.69 17.47
CA GLU A 81 -8.58 13.63 18.60
C GLU A 81 -8.78 15.09 18.18
N ASN A 82 -8.50 15.41 16.92
CA ASN A 82 -8.79 16.71 16.31
C ASN A 82 -10.20 16.77 15.68
N GLU A 83 -11.11 15.85 16.03
CA GLU A 83 -12.50 15.79 15.56
C GLU A 83 -12.69 15.66 14.04
N LYS A 84 -11.63 15.30 13.29
CA LYS A 84 -11.71 15.08 11.84
C LYS A 84 -12.27 13.71 11.50
N LEU A 85 -12.11 12.74 12.40
CA LEU A 85 -12.66 11.39 12.30
C LEU A 85 -13.67 11.16 13.42
N LYS A 86 -14.72 10.41 13.10
CA LYS A 86 -15.76 9.96 14.03
C LYS A 86 -15.42 8.63 14.68
N ALA A 87 -14.58 7.81 14.05
CA ALA A 87 -14.16 6.52 14.59
C ALA A 87 -12.82 6.08 13.99
N VAL A 88 -12.03 5.36 14.78
CA VAL A 88 -10.85 4.61 14.33
C VAL A 88 -11.02 3.18 14.79
N CYS A 89 -10.93 2.23 13.87
CA CYS A 89 -11.11 0.81 14.14
C CYS A 89 -9.89 0.03 13.66
N LEU A 90 -9.39 -0.87 14.50
CA LEU A 90 -8.36 -1.83 14.15
C LEU A 90 -9.04 -3.17 13.93
N VAL A 91 -8.88 -3.75 12.74
CA VAL A 91 -9.33 -5.11 12.42
C VAL A 91 -8.10 -5.99 12.25
N TYR A 92 -8.04 -7.05 13.06
CA TYR A 92 -6.99 -8.06 13.01
C TYR A 92 -7.52 -9.31 12.32
N LEU A 93 -6.86 -9.75 11.26
CA LEU A 93 -7.17 -10.95 10.49
C LEU A 93 -6.05 -11.98 10.72
N LYS A 94 -6.39 -13.07 11.40
CA LYS A 94 -5.48 -14.18 11.68
C LYS A 94 -5.73 -15.32 10.71
N LEU A 95 -4.74 -15.63 9.89
CA LEU A 95 -4.79 -16.78 8.99
C LEU A 95 -4.88 -18.08 9.81
N ALA A 96 -5.71 -19.03 9.37
CA ALA A 96 -5.95 -20.28 10.08
C ALA A 96 -4.75 -21.24 10.04
N ARG A 97 -3.92 -21.12 9.01
CA ARG A 97 -2.73 -21.93 8.74
C ARG A 97 -1.70 -21.10 7.98
N GLU A 98 -0.51 -21.66 7.83
CA GLU A 98 0.49 -21.12 6.90
C GLU A 98 0.06 -21.41 5.46
N TYR A 99 0.33 -20.44 4.57
CA TYR A 99 0.03 -20.53 3.15
C TYR A 99 1.30 -20.28 2.35
N ASP A 100 1.33 -20.78 1.11
CA ASP A 100 2.44 -20.52 0.21
C ASP A 100 2.52 -19.02 -0.14
N PHE A 101 3.72 -18.61 -0.58
CA PHE A 101 4.03 -17.21 -0.86
C PHE A 101 3.13 -16.60 -1.95
N GLU A 102 2.74 -17.34 -2.98
CA GLU A 102 1.90 -16.79 -4.06
C GLU A 102 0.45 -16.60 -3.60
N THR A 103 -0.05 -17.48 -2.74
CA THR A 103 -1.35 -17.32 -2.07
C THR A 103 -1.35 -16.10 -1.15
N ILE A 104 -0.33 -15.96 -0.29
CA ILE A 104 -0.15 -14.79 0.60
C ILE A 104 -0.09 -13.49 -0.21
N LYS A 105 0.73 -13.45 -1.25
CA LYS A 105 0.87 -12.29 -2.13
C LYS A 105 -0.44 -11.93 -2.84
N SER A 106 -1.23 -12.92 -3.25
CA SER A 106 -2.54 -12.71 -3.86
C SER A 106 -3.55 -12.14 -2.86
N PHE A 107 -3.52 -12.63 -1.62
CA PHE A 107 -4.34 -12.11 -0.53
C PHE A 107 -4.01 -10.66 -0.21
N SER A 108 -2.73 -10.36 -0.01
CA SER A 108 -2.25 -9.01 0.25
C SER A 108 -2.64 -8.04 -0.85
N LYS A 109 -2.56 -8.48 -2.11
CA LYS A 109 -2.97 -7.68 -3.26
C LYS A 109 -4.48 -7.43 -3.27
N LEU A 110 -5.28 -8.41 -2.85
CA LEU A 110 -6.73 -8.24 -2.69
C LEU A 110 -7.03 -7.21 -1.61
N LEU A 111 -6.41 -7.34 -0.42
CA LEU A 111 -6.59 -6.39 0.69
C LEU A 111 -6.21 -4.97 0.28
N LEU A 112 -5.04 -4.77 -0.33
CA LEU A 112 -4.59 -3.45 -0.77
C LEU A 112 -5.46 -2.85 -1.89
N LYS A 113 -6.16 -3.68 -2.66
CA LYS A 113 -7.08 -3.24 -3.71
C LYS A 113 -8.42 -2.81 -3.13
N ASP A 114 -8.98 -3.63 -2.24
CA ASP A 114 -10.30 -3.41 -1.65
C ASP A 114 -10.26 -2.31 -0.58
N TYR A 115 -9.16 -2.23 0.16
CA TYR A 115 -8.91 -1.26 1.24
C TYR A 115 -7.89 -0.21 0.79
N LYS A 116 -8.08 0.35 -0.40
CA LYS A 116 -7.09 1.25 -1.03
C LYS A 116 -6.77 2.50 -0.21
N ILE A 117 -7.73 2.97 0.59
CA ILE A 117 -7.60 4.18 1.41
C ILE A 117 -7.21 3.87 2.85
N ASP A 118 -7.40 2.62 3.30
CA ASP A 118 -7.16 2.19 4.67
C ASP A 118 -5.76 1.55 4.77
N PRO A 119 -4.95 1.90 5.79
CA PRO A 119 -3.67 1.25 6.01
C PRO A 119 -3.83 -0.25 6.28
N VAL A 120 -3.17 -1.07 5.46
CA VAL A 120 -3.05 -2.52 5.65
C VAL A 120 -1.60 -2.85 5.95
N GLY A 121 -1.36 -3.58 7.05
CA GLY A 121 -0.03 -4.03 7.46
C GLY A 121 -0.01 -5.43 8.04
N TYR A 122 1.18 -5.88 8.41
CA TYR A 122 1.39 -7.18 9.06
C TYR A 122 2.05 -7.01 10.44
N ASP A 123 1.43 -7.61 11.46
CA ASP A 123 1.89 -7.67 12.85
C ASP A 123 1.33 -8.95 13.50
N ASP A 124 2.07 -10.05 13.39
CA ASP A 124 1.64 -11.41 13.75
C ASP A 124 0.29 -11.85 13.14
N GLY A 125 -0.05 -11.23 12.01
CA GLY A 125 -1.33 -11.35 11.30
C GLY A 125 -1.61 -10.06 10.53
N TYR A 126 -2.60 -10.08 9.65
CA TYR A 126 -2.94 -8.87 8.89
C TYR A 126 -3.71 -7.91 9.78
N VAL A 127 -3.36 -6.63 9.71
CA VAL A 127 -4.06 -5.56 10.40
C VAL A 127 -4.55 -4.56 9.37
N VAL A 128 -5.82 -4.20 9.48
CA VAL A 128 -6.46 -3.14 8.68
C VAL A 128 -6.93 -2.05 9.64
N LEU A 129 -6.48 -0.82 9.40
CA LEU A 129 -6.88 0.35 10.18
C LEU A 129 -7.97 1.11 9.42
N PHE A 130 -9.19 1.08 9.91
CA PHE A 130 -10.33 1.77 9.31
C PHE A 130 -10.56 3.14 9.93
N ALA A 131 -10.79 4.13 9.08
CA ALA A 131 -11.33 5.42 9.47
C ALA A 131 -12.85 5.45 9.24
N ASN A 132 -13.62 5.88 10.24
CA ASN A 132 -15.07 6.12 10.15
C ASN A 132 -15.93 4.90 9.77
N ILE A 133 -15.47 3.68 10.03
CA ILE A 133 -16.28 2.47 9.83
C ILE A 133 -17.00 2.09 11.11
N HIS A 134 -18.33 1.95 11.01
CA HIS A 134 -19.17 1.50 12.11
C HIS A 134 -19.14 -0.03 12.26
N GLU A 135 -19.25 -0.53 13.49
CA GLU A 135 -19.12 -1.95 13.84
C GLU A 135 -20.06 -2.85 13.05
N LEU A 136 -21.32 -2.44 12.91
CA LEU A 136 -22.36 -3.16 12.16
C LEU A 136 -22.00 -3.44 10.70
N LEU A 137 -21.09 -2.67 10.10
CA LEU A 137 -20.63 -2.90 8.73
C LEU A 137 -19.52 -3.94 8.65
N LEU A 138 -18.78 -4.17 9.74
CA LEU A 138 -17.64 -5.08 9.75
C LEU A 138 -18.02 -6.53 9.36
N PRO A 139 -19.08 -7.16 9.91
CA PRO A 139 -19.46 -8.52 9.51
C PRO A 139 -19.77 -8.62 8.02
N GLU A 140 -20.47 -7.64 7.45
CA GLU A 140 -20.80 -7.62 6.02
C GLU A 140 -19.54 -7.40 5.17
N MET A 141 -18.62 -6.53 5.58
CA MET A 141 -17.33 -6.35 4.89
C MET A 141 -16.49 -7.63 4.90
N ILE A 142 -16.43 -8.34 6.02
CA ILE A 142 -15.71 -9.62 6.13
C ILE A 142 -16.40 -10.69 5.29
N LYS A 143 -17.73 -10.74 5.26
CA LYS A 143 -18.49 -11.64 4.40
C LYS A 143 -18.19 -11.38 2.92
N GLN A 144 -18.18 -10.13 2.49
CA GLN A 144 -17.82 -9.75 1.12
C GLN A 144 -16.38 -10.13 0.77
N LEU A 145 -15.44 -9.95 1.71
CA LEU A 145 -14.06 -10.40 1.53
C LEU A 145 -13.99 -11.92 1.31
N ARG A 146 -14.71 -12.71 2.13
CA ARG A 146 -14.79 -14.18 1.96
C ARG A 146 -15.39 -14.59 0.62
N ILE A 147 -16.46 -13.93 0.18
CA ILE A 147 -17.08 -14.17 -1.14
C ILE A 147 -16.07 -13.90 -2.26
N LYS A 148 -15.32 -12.79 -2.17
CA LYS A 148 -14.29 -12.46 -3.17
C LYS A 148 -13.15 -13.48 -3.20
N LEU A 149 -12.74 -14.00 -2.05
CA LEU A 149 -11.74 -15.08 -1.98
C LEU A 149 -12.22 -16.31 -2.75
N GLN A 150 -13.48 -16.71 -2.54
CA GLN A 150 -14.10 -17.81 -3.28
C GLN A 150 -14.16 -17.54 -4.79
N GLN A 151 -14.57 -16.33 -5.19
CA GLN A 151 -14.62 -15.94 -6.61
C GLN A 151 -13.24 -15.94 -7.30
N LEU A 152 -12.17 -15.71 -6.54
CA LEU A 152 -10.80 -15.72 -7.03
C LEU A 152 -10.11 -17.09 -6.87
N ASN A 153 -10.83 -18.12 -6.41
CA ASN A 153 -10.28 -19.43 -6.06
C ASN A 153 -9.07 -19.33 -5.10
N LEU A 154 -9.11 -18.37 -4.17
CA LEU A 154 -8.12 -18.24 -3.10
C LEU A 154 -8.67 -18.96 -1.86
N GLU A 155 -8.16 -20.16 -1.58
CA GLU A 155 -8.57 -20.99 -0.45
C GLU A 155 -7.96 -20.50 0.87
N ILE A 156 -8.24 -19.26 1.24
CA ILE A 156 -7.72 -18.62 2.46
C ILE A 156 -8.80 -18.58 3.52
N GLU A 157 -8.54 -19.33 4.59
CA GLU A 157 -9.30 -19.28 5.82
C GLU A 157 -8.62 -18.37 6.83
N PHE A 158 -9.42 -17.50 7.44
CA PHE A 158 -8.97 -16.60 8.49
C PHE A 158 -10.06 -16.35 9.52
N LYS A 159 -9.64 -16.12 10.77
CA LYS A 159 -10.46 -15.55 11.84
C LYS A 159 -10.24 -14.06 11.90
N TYR A 160 -11.20 -13.32 12.44
CA TYR A 160 -11.05 -11.88 12.59
C TYR A 160 -11.52 -11.38 13.94
N GLY A 161 -10.89 -10.33 14.43
CA GLY A 161 -11.34 -9.59 15.59
C GLY A 161 -11.12 -8.11 15.35
N PHE A 162 -11.73 -7.27 16.18
CA PHE A 162 -11.65 -5.83 16.02
C PHE A 162 -11.67 -5.11 17.36
N SER A 163 -11.10 -3.91 17.38
CA SER A 163 -11.19 -2.98 18.50
C SER A 163 -11.42 -1.57 17.96
N TYR A 164 -12.17 -0.78 18.74
CA TYR A 164 -12.41 0.62 18.47
C TYR A 164 -11.54 1.48 19.38
N TYR A 165 -10.96 2.53 18.79
CA TYR A 165 -10.21 3.52 19.55
C TYR A 165 -11.15 4.22 20.51
N THR A 166 -10.75 4.23 21.78
CA THR A 166 -11.31 5.09 22.81
C THR A 166 -10.16 5.89 23.38
N SER A 167 -10.41 7.17 23.71
CA SER A 167 -9.38 8.12 24.13
C SER A 167 -8.34 7.51 25.08
N GLY A 168 -7.06 7.64 24.74
CA GLY A 168 -5.93 7.14 25.54
C GLY A 168 -5.49 5.71 25.25
N LYS A 169 -6.16 4.96 24.36
CA LYS A 169 -5.68 3.63 23.94
C LYS A 169 -4.45 3.75 23.03
N ASN A 170 -3.44 2.94 23.25
CA ASN A 170 -2.35 2.80 22.28
C ASN A 170 -2.62 1.63 21.32
N TYR A 171 -1.84 1.54 20.24
CA TYR A 171 -1.98 0.51 19.23
C TYR A 171 -1.96 -0.91 19.83
N GLN A 172 -1.06 -1.18 20.79
CA GLN A 172 -0.91 -2.51 21.38
C GLN A 172 -2.16 -2.93 22.14
N ILE A 173 -2.77 -2.01 22.90
CA ILE A 173 -4.03 -2.27 23.62
C ILE A 173 -5.13 -2.65 22.63
N MET A 174 -5.29 -1.87 21.55
CA MET A 174 -6.30 -2.17 20.53
C MET A 174 -6.06 -3.51 19.84
N LEU A 175 -4.80 -3.85 19.56
CA LEU A 175 -4.44 -5.12 18.95
C LEU A 175 -4.76 -6.31 19.87
N GLU A 176 -4.43 -6.22 21.15
CA GLU A 176 -4.73 -7.28 22.13
C GLU A 176 -6.24 -7.47 22.35
N GLU A 177 -6.99 -6.37 22.40
CA GLU A 177 -8.46 -6.43 22.42
C GLU A 177 -9.01 -7.12 21.16
N ALA A 178 -8.52 -6.75 19.98
CA ALA A 178 -8.93 -7.39 18.72
C ALA A 178 -8.59 -8.89 18.70
N LYS A 179 -7.41 -9.28 19.21
CA LYS A 179 -7.01 -10.71 19.34
C LYS A 179 -7.92 -11.49 20.29
N THR A 180 -8.43 -10.84 21.33
CA THR A 180 -9.34 -11.47 22.30
C THR A 180 -10.72 -11.75 21.68
N VAL A 181 -11.16 -10.88 20.77
CA VAL A 181 -12.47 -10.95 20.10
C VAL A 181 -12.40 -11.72 18.77
N LEU A 182 -11.42 -12.61 18.60
CA LEU A 182 -11.33 -13.42 17.38
C LEU A 182 -12.58 -14.29 17.20
N LYS A 183 -13.35 -13.99 16.15
CA LYS A 183 -14.54 -14.71 15.69
C LYS A 183 -14.21 -15.56 14.46
#